data_AF-A0A2H0W7C7-F1
#
_entry.id   AF-A0A2H0W7C7-F1
#
_cell.length_a   1.000
_cell.length_b   1.000
_cell.length_c   1.000
_cell.angle_alpha   90.00
_cell.angle_beta   90.00
_cell.angle_gamma   90.00
#
_symmetry.space_group_name_H-M   'P 1'
#
loop_
_entity.id
_entity.type
_entity.pdbx_description
1 polymer ?
#
loop_
_entity_poly.entity_id
_entity_poly.type
_entity_poly.pdbx_seq_one_letter_code
_entity_poly.pdbx_strand_id
1 'polypeptide(L)'
;MSKDQVKKIVKIYADYLIRQGFAFQSIYLYGSYARGNAHEWSDIDVAVISPKFAGKDWDENEQQLWRWRRDIDIRIQPLGFSPDEFEKNLSPLISEVKKTGIRIK
;
A
#
# COMPACT_ATOMS: atom_id res chain seq x y z
N MET A 1 -5.57 -10.75 -13.86
CA MET A 1 -6.55 -9.89 -13.16
C MET A 1 -6.57 -8.52 -13.81
N SER A 2 -7.72 -7.85 -13.85
CA SER A 2 -7.82 -6.48 -14.34
C SER A 2 -7.43 -5.45 -13.27
N LYS A 3 -7.05 -4.24 -13.72
CA LYS A 3 -6.77 -3.10 -12.83
C LYS A 3 -7.94 -2.78 -11.89
N ASP A 4 -9.17 -2.86 -12.37
CA ASP A 4 -10.35 -2.59 -11.55
C ASP A 4 -10.63 -3.67 -10.50
N GLN A 5 -10.34 -4.94 -10.82
CA GLN A 5 -10.39 -6.02 -9.82
C GLN A 5 -9.36 -5.77 -8.71
N VAL A 6 -8.14 -5.38 -9.08
CA VAL A 6 -7.09 -5.08 -8.11
C VAL A 6 -7.43 -3.86 -7.25
N LYS A 7 -7.97 -2.78 -7.83
CA LYS A 7 -8.44 -1.63 -7.06
C LYS A 7 -9.50 -2.01 -6.02
N LYS A 8 -10.40 -2.96 -6.34
CA LYS A 8 -11.38 -3.49 -5.38
C LYS A 8 -10.70 -4.27 -4.25
N ILE A 9 -9.71 -5.11 -4.57
CA ILE A 9 -8.91 -5.84 -3.56
C ILE A 9 -8.19 -4.86 -2.62
N VAL A 10 -7.51 -3.84 -3.17
CA VAL A 10 -6.83 -2.82 -2.35
C VAL A 10 -7.80 -2.02 -1.49
N LYS A 11 -9.02 -1.73 -2.00
CA LYS A 11 -10.06 -1.09 -1.21
C LYS A 11 -10.52 -1.97 -0.04
N ILE A 12 -10.73 -3.27 -0.28
CA ILE A 12 -11.08 -4.23 0.78
C ILE A 12 -9.98 -4.29 1.84
N TYR A 13 -8.71 -4.31 1.41
CA TYR A 13 -7.57 -4.28 2.33
C TYR A 13 -7.54 -2.98 3.15
N ALA A 14 -7.72 -1.82 2.53
CA ALA A 14 -7.81 -0.53 3.21
C ALA A 14 -8.94 -0.51 4.27
N ASP A 15 -10.13 -1.01 3.91
CA ASP A 15 -11.27 -1.09 4.83
C ASP A 15 -11.01 -2.10 5.97
N TYR A 16 -10.25 -3.18 5.69
CA TYR A 16 -9.81 -4.13 6.72
C TYR A 16 -8.85 -3.47 7.72
N LEU A 17 -7.85 -2.70 7.25
CA LEU A 17 -6.93 -1.96 8.12
C LEU A 17 -7.67 -1.00 9.07
N ILE A 18 -8.70 -0.29 8.57
CA ILE A 18 -9.55 0.57 9.40
C ILE A 18 -10.26 -0.25 10.50
N ARG A 19 -10.81 -1.41 10.17
CA ARG A 19 -11.49 -2.29 11.14
C ARG A 19 -10.55 -2.85 12.20
N GLN A 20 -9.28 -3.09 11.85
CA GLN A 20 -8.23 -3.48 12.80
C GLN A 20 -7.72 -2.31 13.66
N GLY A 21 -8.23 -1.10 13.44
CA GLY A 21 -7.79 0.10 14.17
C GLY A 21 -6.45 0.65 13.69
N PHE A 22 -5.96 0.25 12.50
CA PHE A 22 -4.73 0.78 11.95
C PHE A 22 -4.97 2.12 11.26
N ALA A 23 -4.52 3.18 11.89
CA ALA A 23 -4.64 4.53 11.35
C ALA A 23 -3.70 4.75 10.15
N PHE A 24 -4.21 5.31 9.06
CA PHE A 24 -3.45 5.77 7.91
C PHE A 24 -4.06 7.04 7.31
N GLN A 25 -3.24 7.83 6.63
CA GLN A 25 -3.65 9.05 5.93
C GLN A 25 -4.13 8.77 4.51
N SER A 26 -3.46 7.88 3.80
CA SER A 26 -3.83 7.49 2.44
C SER A 26 -3.26 6.14 2.03
N ILE A 27 -3.92 5.51 1.07
CA ILE A 27 -3.49 4.23 0.48
C ILE A 27 -3.47 4.35 -1.03
N TYR A 28 -2.39 3.88 -1.64
CA TYR A 28 -2.18 3.90 -3.09
C TYR A 28 -1.93 2.49 -3.62
N LEU A 29 -2.55 2.17 -4.75
CA LEU A 29 -2.08 1.10 -5.63
C LEU A 29 -0.99 1.69 -6.53
N TYR A 30 0.19 1.09 -6.59
CA TYR A 30 1.25 1.49 -7.50
C TYR A 30 1.79 0.28 -8.30
N GLY A 31 2.96 0.43 -8.91
CA GLY A 31 3.64 -0.67 -9.59
C GLY A 31 2.93 -1.14 -10.86
N SER A 32 3.06 -2.44 -11.14
CA SER A 32 2.69 -3.02 -12.44
C SER A 32 1.20 -2.86 -12.78
N TYR A 33 0.31 -3.04 -11.80
CA TYR A 33 -1.13 -2.86 -12.01
C TYR A 33 -1.49 -1.40 -12.24
N ALA A 34 -0.85 -0.45 -11.54
CA ALA A 34 -1.09 0.97 -11.77
C ALA A 34 -0.63 1.39 -13.18
N ARG A 35 0.55 0.90 -13.62
CA ARG A 35 1.13 1.17 -14.95
C ARG A 35 0.43 0.45 -16.11
N GLY A 36 -0.34 -0.61 -15.84
CA GLY A 36 -1.10 -1.35 -16.86
C GLY A 36 -0.28 -2.42 -17.59
N ASN A 37 0.87 -2.82 -17.06
CA ASN A 37 1.74 -3.86 -17.60
C ASN A 37 1.82 -5.10 -16.71
N ALA A 38 0.89 -5.25 -15.76
CA ALA A 38 0.76 -6.44 -14.92
C ALA A 38 0.25 -7.66 -15.70
N HIS A 39 0.68 -8.83 -15.27
CA HIS A 39 0.12 -10.12 -15.65
C HIS A 39 -0.67 -10.73 -14.47
N GLU A 40 -1.33 -11.86 -14.68
CA GLU A 40 -2.25 -12.44 -13.69
C GLU A 40 -1.60 -12.87 -12.36
N TRP A 41 -0.29 -13.12 -12.38
CA TRP A 41 0.53 -13.52 -11.23
C TRP A 41 1.33 -12.35 -10.64
N SER A 42 1.17 -11.13 -11.15
CA SER A 42 1.88 -9.98 -10.61
C SER A 42 1.42 -9.67 -9.19
N ASP A 43 2.37 -9.19 -8.39
CA ASP A 43 2.12 -8.64 -7.06
C ASP A 43 1.19 -7.42 -7.12
N ILE A 44 0.45 -7.20 -6.04
CA ILE A 44 -0.40 -6.03 -5.82
C ILE A 44 0.37 -5.07 -4.91
N ASP A 45 1.13 -4.16 -5.51
CA ASP A 45 1.96 -3.19 -4.78
C ASP A 45 1.09 -2.11 -4.12
N VAL A 46 1.14 -2.00 -2.79
CA VAL A 46 0.31 -1.09 -2.01
C VAL A 46 1.16 -0.20 -1.11
N ALA A 47 1.07 1.12 -1.29
CA ALA A 47 1.71 2.08 -0.40
C ALA A 47 0.72 2.56 0.66
N VAL A 48 1.11 2.48 1.93
CA VAL A 48 0.32 2.92 3.09
C VAL A 48 1.01 4.11 3.73
N ILE A 49 0.40 5.30 3.63
CA ILE A 49 0.95 6.52 4.23
C ILE A 49 0.37 6.67 5.62
N SER A 50 1.20 6.61 6.66
CA SER A 50 0.75 6.69 8.05
C SER A 50 1.83 7.25 8.98
N PRO A 51 1.47 8.12 9.95
CA PRO A 51 2.38 8.53 11.01
C PRO A 51 2.97 7.36 11.82
N LYS A 52 2.33 6.18 11.79
CA LYS A 52 2.83 4.95 12.45
C LYS A 52 4.18 4.48 11.89
N PHE A 53 4.56 4.92 10.69
CA PHE A 53 5.86 4.63 10.09
C PHE A 53 6.95 5.65 10.46
N ALA A 54 6.66 6.62 11.33
CA ALA A 54 7.70 7.46 11.89
C ALA A 54 8.31 6.80 13.14
N GLY A 55 9.62 6.58 13.12
CA GLY A 55 10.39 6.19 14.30
C GLY A 55 10.51 4.67 14.53
N LYS A 56 10.67 4.27 15.79
CA LYS A 56 11.16 2.96 16.20
C LYS A 56 10.20 1.78 15.97
N ASP A 57 8.89 2.04 15.85
CA ASP A 57 7.87 0.99 15.70
C ASP A 57 7.65 0.62 14.22
N TRP A 58 8.49 1.14 13.30
CA TRP A 58 8.34 0.93 11.86
C TRP A 58 8.29 -0.56 11.50
N ASP A 59 9.24 -1.36 12.00
CA ASP A 59 9.32 -2.80 11.71
C ASP A 59 8.09 -3.57 12.17
N GLU A 60 7.56 -3.23 13.34
CA GLU A 60 6.37 -3.88 13.90
C GLU A 60 5.12 -3.54 13.09
N ASN A 61 4.98 -2.27 12.69
CA ASN A 61 3.87 -1.81 11.86
C ASN A 61 3.91 -2.42 10.45
N GLU A 62 5.10 -2.52 9.84
CA GLU A 62 5.29 -3.22 8.56
C GLU A 62 4.88 -4.69 8.68
N GLN A 63 5.43 -5.41 9.65
CA GLN A 63 5.08 -6.82 9.87
C GLN A 63 3.58 -7.03 10.07
N GLN A 64 2.91 -6.09 10.73
CA GLN A 64 1.46 -6.14 10.93
C GLN A 64 0.69 -6.02 9.61
N LEU A 65 1.08 -5.10 8.71
CA LEU A 65 0.52 -5.03 7.36
C LEU A 65 0.69 -6.36 6.60
N TRP A 66 1.89 -6.93 6.64
CA TRP A 66 2.22 -8.22 5.99
C TRP A 66 1.48 -9.44 6.58
N ARG A 67 1.08 -9.37 7.85
CA ARG A 67 0.23 -10.39 8.49
C ARG A 67 -1.21 -10.26 8.00
N TRP A 68 -1.78 -9.05 8.05
CA TRP A 68 -3.17 -8.80 7.73
C TRP A 68 -3.54 -8.98 6.26
N ARG A 69 -2.59 -8.77 5.33
CA ARG A 69 -2.85 -9.07 3.91
C ARG A 69 -3.27 -10.52 3.67
N ARG A 70 -2.88 -11.47 4.54
CA ARG A 70 -3.16 -12.90 4.38
C ARG A 70 -4.65 -13.21 4.46
N ASP A 71 -5.41 -12.37 5.15
CA ASP A 71 -6.86 -12.48 5.27
C ASP A 71 -7.60 -11.93 4.04
N ILE A 72 -6.89 -11.18 3.18
CA ILE A 72 -7.46 -10.49 2.02
C ILE A 72 -6.95 -11.07 0.70
N ASP A 73 -5.65 -10.93 0.43
CA ASP A 73 -4.99 -11.46 -0.78
C ASP A 73 -3.47 -11.52 -0.55
N ILE A 74 -2.90 -12.74 -0.64
CA ILE A 74 -1.47 -13.00 -0.43
C ILE A 74 -0.57 -12.43 -1.54
N ARG A 75 -1.10 -11.76 -2.55
CA ARG A 75 -0.31 -11.03 -3.55
C ARG A 75 -0.13 -9.57 -3.19
N ILE A 76 -0.84 -9.05 -2.18
CA ILE A 76 -0.62 -7.69 -1.70
C ILE A 76 0.80 -7.61 -1.13
N GLN A 77 1.59 -6.66 -1.61
CA GLN A 77 2.87 -6.28 -1.06
C GLN A 77 2.74 -4.89 -0.46
N PRO A 78 2.36 -4.79 0.83
CA PRO A 78 2.24 -3.50 1.49
C PRO A 78 3.62 -2.93 1.80
N LEU A 79 3.79 -1.64 1.60
CA LEU A 79 4.91 -0.86 2.11
C LEU A 79 4.43 0.42 2.78
N GLY A 80 4.88 0.62 4.01
CA GLY A 80 4.59 1.77 4.85
C GLY A 80 5.55 2.92 4.65
N PHE A 81 5.00 4.14 4.58
CA PHE A 81 5.78 5.38 4.57
C PHE A 81 5.19 6.38 5.55
N SER A 82 6.04 7.13 6.25
CA SER A 82 5.57 8.26 7.04
C SER A 82 5.12 9.41 6.10
N PRO A 83 4.21 10.29 6.56
CA PRO A 83 3.80 11.46 5.77
C PRO A 83 4.99 12.35 5.39
N ASP A 84 5.98 12.50 6.27
CA ASP A 84 7.17 13.30 6.05
C ASP A 84 8.08 12.70 4.96
N GLU A 85 8.35 11.39 5.01
CA GLU A 85 9.08 10.69 3.95
C GLU A 85 8.36 10.79 2.61
N PHE A 86 7.03 10.60 2.63
CA PHE A 86 6.20 10.70 1.45
C PHE A 86 6.27 12.11 0.86
N GLU A 87 6.09 13.15 1.67
CA GLU A 87 6.14 14.54 1.24
C GLU A 87 7.51 14.90 0.65
N LYS A 88 8.59 14.63 1.39
CA LYS A 88 9.98 14.93 1.01
C LYS A 88 10.55 14.03 -0.09
N ASN A 89 9.79 13.01 -0.51
CA ASN A 89 10.18 12.11 -1.60
C ASN A 89 11.50 11.37 -1.32
N LEU A 90 11.66 10.83 -0.11
CA LEU A 90 12.94 10.28 0.38
C LEU A 90 13.31 8.91 -0.20
N SER A 91 12.53 8.37 -1.14
CA SER A 91 12.77 7.06 -1.76
C SER A 91 12.34 7.03 -3.24
N PRO A 92 13.04 6.26 -4.10
CA PRO A 92 12.60 6.00 -5.48
C PRO A 92 11.19 5.41 -5.55
N LEU A 93 10.79 4.58 -4.57
CA LEU A 93 9.44 4.01 -4.51
C LEU A 93 8.38 5.10 -4.30
N ILE A 94 8.65 6.07 -3.43
CA ILE A 94 7.75 7.22 -3.21
C ILE A 94 7.61 8.03 -4.50
N SER A 95 8.70 8.19 -5.26
CA SER A 95 8.65 8.84 -6.57
C SER A 95 7.74 8.10 -7.54
N GLU A 96 7.80 6.77 -7.58
CA GLU A 96 6.91 5.95 -8.40
C GLU A 96 5.44 6.06 -7.96
N VAL A 97 5.17 5.99 -6.65
CA VAL A 97 3.82 6.16 -6.07
C VAL A 97 3.25 7.52 -6.44
N LYS A 98 4.03 8.60 -6.32
CA LYS A 98 3.56 9.95 -6.70
C LYS A 98 3.31 10.09 -8.20
N LYS A 99 4.17 9.50 -9.04
CA LYS A 99 4.09 9.64 -10.50
C LYS A 99 3.00 8.79 -11.14
N THR A 100 2.78 7.58 -10.62
CA THR A 100 1.94 6.57 -11.28
C THR A 100 0.88 5.95 -10.38
N GLY A 101 0.97 6.18 -9.07
CA GLY A 101 0.08 5.58 -8.08
C GLY A 101 -1.36 6.07 -8.23
N ILE A 102 -2.29 5.16 -7.98
CA ILE A 102 -3.73 5.42 -7.98
C ILE A 102 -4.17 5.46 -6.52
N ARG A 103 -4.60 6.63 -6.06
CA ARG A 103 -5.15 6.79 -4.72
C ARG A 103 -6.45 6.01 -4.57
N ILE A 104 -6.54 5.21 -3.51
CA ILE A 104 -7.71 4.38 -3.18
C ILE A 104 -8.47 4.94 -1.97
N LYS A 105 -7.74 5.41 -0.96
CA LYS A 105 -8.23 6.11 0.24
C LYS A 105 -7.32 7.29 0.58
#